data_AF-Q6GZL9-F1
#
_entry.id   AF-Q6GZL9-F1
#
_cell.length_a   1.000
_cell.length_b   1.000
_cell.length_c   1.000
_cell.angle_alpha   90.00
_cell.angle_beta   90.00
_cell.angle_gamma   90.00
#
_symmetry.space_group_name_H-M   'P 1'
#
loop_
_entity.id
_entity.type
_entity.pdbx_description
1 polymer ?
#
loop_
_entity_poly.entity_id
_entity_poly.type
_entity_poly.pdbx_seq_one_letter_code
_entity_poly.pdbx_strand_id
1 'polypeptide(L)'
;SNSTFFGPSKIRESLRKLAELFDDSIKEKVEAVIAKYDAQMQAVIDEYRPRLEGKKVMLYVGGLRPRHTINAYEDLGMICVGSGYEFAHSDDYDRTAPEMPDATVVYDDASELELEQFAHVLKPDLVASGIKEKYLFQKMAIPFRQMHSWD
;
A
#
# COMPACT_ATOMS: atom_id res chain seq x y z
N SER A 1 11.98 12.93 -3.60
CA SER A 1 12.16 11.65 -4.32
C SER A 1 11.47 10.56 -3.52
N ASN A 2 10.34 10.01 -4.00
CA ASN A 2 9.54 9.04 -3.23
C ASN A 2 9.96 7.59 -3.57
N SER A 3 11.07 7.12 -3.01
CA SER A 3 11.52 5.73 -3.19
C SER A 3 10.81 4.81 -2.19
N THR A 4 10.28 3.66 -2.65
CA THR A 4 9.58 2.67 -1.82
C THR A 4 9.79 1.25 -2.36
N PHE A 5 9.91 0.28 -1.45
CA PHE A 5 10.16 -1.13 -1.77
C PHE A 5 8.93 -2.02 -1.48
N PHE A 6 7.73 -1.48 -1.67
CA PHE A 6 6.47 -2.23 -1.61
C PHE A 6 5.90 -2.39 -3.02
N GLY A 7 5.74 -3.64 -3.45
CA GLY A 7 5.25 -3.99 -4.79
C GLY A 7 6.36 -3.98 -5.86
N PRO A 8 6.37 -4.96 -6.79
CA PRO A 8 7.39 -5.05 -7.82
C PRO A 8 7.48 -3.81 -8.72
N SER A 9 6.38 -3.09 -8.96
CA SER A 9 6.41 -1.89 -9.79
C SER A 9 7.25 -0.77 -9.16
N LYS A 10 7.01 -0.45 -7.89
CA LYS A 10 7.77 0.58 -7.18
C LYS A 10 9.17 0.14 -6.79
N ILE A 11 9.41 -1.15 -6.55
CA ILE A 11 10.77 -1.67 -6.35
C ILE A 11 11.64 -1.38 -7.58
N ARG A 12 11.14 -1.70 -8.79
CA ARG A 12 11.88 -1.43 -10.04
C ARG A 12 12.15 0.05 -10.24
N GLU A 13 11.14 0.90 -10.07
CA GLU A 13 11.28 2.36 -10.16
C GLU A 13 12.34 2.87 -9.16
N SER A 14 12.25 2.44 -7.90
CA SER A 14 13.14 2.89 -6.83
C SER A 14 14.58 2.44 -7.05
N LEU A 15 14.80 1.19 -7.50
CA LEU A 15 16.13 0.69 -7.82
C LEU A 15 16.78 1.49 -8.96
N ARG A 16 16.04 1.73 -10.05
CA ARG A 16 16.53 2.54 -11.18
C ARG A 16 16.87 3.96 -10.75
N LYS A 17 15.99 4.58 -9.97
CA LYS A 17 16.21 5.93 -9.43
C LYS A 17 17.42 6.03 -8.52
N LEU A 18 17.66 5.01 -7.69
CA LEU A 18 18.87 4.95 -6.87
C LEU A 18 20.11 4.76 -7.74
N ALA A 19 20.04 3.95 -8.81
CA ALA A 19 21.16 3.73 -9.72
C ALA A 19 21.60 5.01 -10.46
N GLU A 20 20.68 5.95 -10.72
CA GLU A 20 21.00 7.26 -11.31
C GLU A 20 21.95 8.12 -10.45
N LEU A 21 22.14 7.78 -9.17
CA LEU A 21 23.08 8.45 -8.28
C LEU A 21 24.52 7.90 -8.39
N PHE A 22 24.74 6.87 -9.22
CA PHE A 22 26.00 6.14 -9.35
C PHE A 22 26.41 5.99 -10.83
N ASP A 23 27.53 5.29 -11.05
CA ASP A 23 28.06 5.00 -12.37
C ASP A 23 27.31 3.86 -13.10
N ASP A 24 27.67 3.67 -14.37
CA ASP A 24 27.07 2.67 -15.26
C ASP A 24 27.21 1.23 -14.71
N SER A 25 28.23 0.94 -13.91
CA SER A 25 28.40 -0.40 -13.32
C SER A 25 27.28 -0.72 -12.31
N ILE A 26 26.74 0.30 -11.62
CA ILE A 26 25.61 0.12 -10.71
C ILE A 26 24.30 0.02 -11.50
N LYS A 27 24.15 0.80 -12.58
CA LYS A 27 22.97 0.74 -13.46
C LYS A 27 22.81 -0.64 -14.10
N GLU A 28 23.90 -1.20 -14.61
CA GLU A 28 23.92 -2.56 -15.16
C GLU A 28 23.55 -3.63 -14.12
N LYS A 29 24.08 -3.52 -12.90
CA LYS A 29 23.73 -4.44 -11.80
C LYS A 29 22.27 -4.34 -11.40
N VAL A 30 21.68 -3.14 -11.41
CA VAL A 30 20.26 -2.95 -11.12
C VAL A 30 19.39 -3.64 -12.16
N GLU A 31 19.66 -3.47 -13.46
CA GLU A 31 18.88 -4.17 -14.48
C GLU A 31 19.07 -5.69 -14.41
N ALA A 32 20.27 -6.18 -14.09
CA ALA A 32 20.51 -7.60 -13.87
C ALA A 32 19.71 -8.16 -12.68
N VAL A 33 19.60 -7.40 -11.58
CA VAL A 33 18.78 -7.76 -10.42
C VAL A 33 17.29 -7.73 -10.75
N ILE A 34 16.81 -6.72 -11.47
CA ILE A 34 15.42 -6.64 -11.91
C ILE A 34 15.08 -7.86 -12.76
N ALA A 35 15.88 -8.16 -13.79
CA ALA A 35 15.68 -9.31 -14.66
C ALA A 35 15.69 -10.65 -13.90
N LYS A 36 16.54 -10.78 -12.88
CA LYS A 36 16.62 -11.98 -12.03
C LYS A 36 15.31 -12.26 -11.28
N TYR A 37 14.62 -11.22 -10.79
CA TYR A 37 13.43 -11.38 -9.94
C TYR A 37 12.10 -11.14 -10.67
N ASP A 38 12.11 -10.60 -11.89
CA ASP A 38 10.89 -10.23 -12.63
C ASP A 38 9.96 -11.43 -12.82
N ALA A 39 10.50 -12.58 -13.23
CA ALA A 39 9.71 -13.80 -13.41
C ALA A 39 9.10 -14.31 -12.09
N GLN A 40 9.82 -14.21 -10.97
CA GLN A 40 9.32 -14.61 -9.66
C GLN A 40 8.17 -13.70 -9.21
N MET A 41 8.32 -12.37 -9.37
CA MET A 41 7.29 -11.41 -8.99
C MET A 41 6.06 -11.51 -9.89
N GLN A 42 6.27 -11.70 -11.20
CA GLN A 42 5.17 -11.89 -12.15
C GLN A 42 4.37 -13.16 -11.84
N ALA A 43 5.03 -14.27 -11.47
CA ALA A 43 4.33 -15.48 -11.07
C ALA A 43 3.41 -15.26 -9.85
N VAL A 44 3.84 -14.44 -8.88
CA VAL A 44 2.99 -14.05 -7.74
C VAL A 44 1.80 -13.21 -8.21
N ILE A 45 2.02 -12.22 -9.09
CA ILE A 45 0.92 -11.42 -9.65
C ILE A 45 -0.06 -12.33 -10.39
N ASP A 46 0.42 -13.19 -11.28
CA ASP A 46 -0.41 -14.08 -12.10
C ASP A 46 -1.25 -15.03 -11.25
N GLU A 47 -0.70 -15.51 -10.12
CA GLU A 47 -1.43 -16.37 -9.19
C GLU A 47 -2.52 -15.63 -8.39
N TYR A 48 -2.18 -14.45 -7.84
CA TYR A 48 -3.03 -13.80 -6.83
C TYR A 48 -3.92 -12.69 -7.38
N ARG A 49 -3.49 -11.96 -8.42
CA ARG A 49 -4.26 -10.86 -9.01
C ARG A 49 -5.66 -11.29 -9.45
N PRO A 50 -5.88 -12.43 -10.15
CA PRO A 50 -7.22 -12.86 -10.53
C PRO A 50 -8.18 -13.10 -9.35
N ARG A 51 -7.65 -13.34 -8.14
CA ARG A 51 -8.44 -13.56 -6.92
C ARG A 51 -8.78 -12.24 -6.21
N LEU A 52 -8.02 -11.20 -6.47
CA LEU A 52 -8.03 -9.92 -5.75
C LEU A 52 -8.50 -8.75 -6.61
N GLU A 53 -8.59 -8.93 -7.92
CA GLU A 53 -8.97 -7.88 -8.87
C GLU A 53 -10.28 -7.18 -8.44
N GLY A 54 -10.22 -5.85 -8.40
CA GLY A 54 -11.34 -4.97 -8.04
C GLY A 54 -11.70 -4.94 -6.56
N LYS A 55 -11.01 -5.70 -5.69
CA LYS A 55 -11.26 -5.70 -4.24
C LYS A 55 -10.83 -4.38 -3.62
N LYS A 56 -11.68 -3.82 -2.76
CA LYS A 56 -11.48 -2.53 -2.11
C LYS A 56 -10.71 -2.67 -0.79
N VAL A 57 -9.70 -1.84 -0.61
CA VAL A 57 -8.85 -1.82 0.59
C VAL A 57 -8.99 -0.50 1.33
N MET A 58 -9.11 -0.57 2.65
CA MET A 58 -9.03 0.57 3.56
C MET A 58 -7.80 0.44 4.47
N LEU A 59 -6.97 1.49 4.52
CA LEU A 59 -5.68 1.50 5.23
C LEU A 59 -5.66 2.51 6.37
N TYR A 60 -5.38 2.09 7.60
CA TYR A 60 -5.14 3.01 8.72
C TYR A 60 -3.91 2.55 9.52
N VAL A 61 -2.80 3.28 9.43
CA VAL A 61 -1.51 2.84 9.99
C VAL A 61 -0.77 4.08 10.52
N GLY A 62 0.45 3.93 11.04
CA GLY A 62 1.32 5.07 11.39
C GLY A 62 1.76 5.91 10.17
N GLY A 63 2.75 6.80 10.32
CA GLY A 63 3.09 7.86 9.35
C GLY A 63 3.62 7.49 7.94
N LEU A 64 3.83 6.22 7.57
CA LEU A 64 4.52 5.85 6.31
C LEU A 64 3.73 4.90 5.41
N ARG A 65 3.35 3.75 5.96
CA ARG A 65 2.73 2.64 5.22
C ARG A 65 1.42 2.98 4.50
N PRO A 66 0.57 3.92 4.98
CA PRO A 66 -0.69 4.25 4.31
C PRO A 66 -0.53 4.72 2.86
N ARG A 67 0.54 5.46 2.52
CA ARG A 67 0.89 5.76 1.10
C ARG A 67 1.82 4.73 0.49
N HIS A 68 2.82 4.27 1.25
CA HIS A 68 3.92 3.47 0.68
C HIS A 68 3.48 2.10 0.18
N THR A 69 2.36 1.57 0.69
CA THR A 69 1.88 0.21 0.38
C THR A 69 0.81 0.16 -0.72
N ILE A 70 0.26 1.30 -1.14
CA ILE A 70 -0.83 1.38 -2.14
C ILE A 70 -0.45 0.65 -3.43
N ASN A 71 0.71 0.96 -3.97
CA ASN A 71 1.19 0.35 -5.22
C ASN A 71 1.28 -1.19 -5.13
N ALA A 72 1.56 -1.77 -3.95
CA ALA A 72 1.59 -3.22 -3.79
C ALA A 72 0.18 -3.85 -3.88
N TYR A 73 -0.84 -3.12 -3.43
CA TYR A 73 -2.24 -3.51 -3.62
C TYR A 73 -2.66 -3.37 -5.10
N GLU A 74 -2.25 -2.29 -5.77
CA GLU A 74 -2.56 -2.03 -7.18
C GLU A 74 -1.88 -3.03 -8.13
N ASP A 75 -0.66 -3.46 -7.82
CA ASP A 75 0.04 -4.54 -8.54
C ASP A 75 -0.81 -5.84 -8.53
N LEU A 76 -1.60 -6.06 -7.47
CA LEU A 76 -2.56 -7.17 -7.33
C LEU A 76 -3.99 -6.83 -7.80
N GLY A 77 -4.19 -5.68 -8.44
CA GLY A 77 -5.48 -5.26 -8.99
C GLY A 77 -6.51 -4.80 -7.95
N MET A 78 -6.08 -4.58 -6.71
CA MET A 78 -6.93 -4.05 -5.66
C MET A 78 -7.01 -2.53 -5.74
N ILE A 79 -8.06 -1.95 -5.14
CA ILE A 79 -8.35 -0.52 -5.18
C ILE A 79 -8.32 0.02 -3.76
N CYS A 80 -7.34 0.87 -3.44
CA CYS A 80 -7.31 1.58 -2.16
C CYS A 80 -8.39 2.67 -2.16
N VAL A 81 -9.45 2.50 -1.37
CA VAL A 81 -10.60 3.42 -1.31
C VAL A 81 -10.58 4.34 -0.09
N GLY A 82 -9.72 4.04 0.88
CA GLY A 82 -9.41 4.93 1.98
C GLY A 82 -8.00 4.68 2.51
N SER A 83 -7.30 5.75 2.90
CA SER A 83 -5.97 5.65 3.50
C SER A 83 -5.77 6.75 4.53
N GLY A 84 -5.22 6.42 5.70
CA GLY A 84 -5.00 7.40 6.73
C GLY A 84 -3.97 7.04 7.76
N TYR A 85 -3.66 8.03 8.58
CA TYR A 85 -2.48 8.07 9.42
C TYR A 85 -2.83 8.27 10.89
N GLU A 86 -2.13 7.58 11.78
CA GLU A 86 -2.23 7.83 13.24
C GLU A 86 -1.52 9.13 13.65
N PHE A 87 -0.43 9.52 12.97
CA PHE A 87 0.43 10.64 13.40
C PHE A 87 1.25 11.29 12.27
N ALA A 88 0.72 11.32 11.04
CA ALA A 88 1.42 11.96 9.93
C ALA A 88 1.51 13.48 10.11
N HIS A 89 2.57 14.09 9.58
CA HIS A 89 2.70 15.54 9.54
C HIS A 89 2.22 16.10 8.19
N SER A 90 2.03 17.42 8.10
CA SER A 90 1.52 18.08 6.88
C SER A 90 2.32 17.74 5.61
N ASP A 91 3.63 17.51 5.71
CA ASP A 91 4.48 17.14 4.58
C ASP A 91 4.28 15.68 4.10
N ASP A 92 3.76 14.79 4.96
CA ASP A 92 3.35 13.45 4.54
C ASP A 92 2.08 13.51 3.69
N TYR A 93 1.15 14.44 3.97
CA TYR A 93 -0.07 14.64 3.19
C TYR A 93 0.23 15.15 1.78
N ASP A 94 1.15 16.10 1.64
CA ASP A 94 1.60 16.62 0.35
C ASP A 94 2.22 15.52 -0.54
N ARG A 95 2.85 14.52 0.07
CA ARG A 95 3.41 13.34 -0.63
C ARG A 95 2.38 12.23 -0.86
N THR A 96 1.28 12.26 -0.13
CA THR A 96 0.19 11.27 -0.24
C THR A 96 -0.68 11.59 -1.43
N ALA A 97 -1.06 12.86 -1.62
CA ALA A 97 -1.98 13.28 -2.68
C ALA A 97 -1.62 12.77 -4.09
N PRO A 98 -0.34 12.75 -4.55
CA PRO A 98 0.02 12.22 -5.86
C PRO A 98 -0.02 10.69 -5.97
N GLU A 99 0.01 9.95 -4.86
CA GLU A 99 0.02 8.48 -4.82
C GLU A 99 -1.37 7.90 -4.54
N MET A 100 -2.36 8.75 -4.21
CA MET A 100 -3.74 8.31 -4.00
C MET A 100 -4.50 8.31 -5.32
N PRO A 101 -5.30 7.26 -5.60
CA PRO A 101 -6.32 7.34 -6.63
C PRO A 101 -7.25 8.55 -6.39
N ASP A 102 -7.71 9.21 -7.47
CA ASP A 102 -8.53 10.45 -7.43
C ASP A 102 -9.78 10.37 -6.53
N ALA A 103 -10.26 9.17 -6.20
CA ALA A 103 -11.45 8.92 -5.40
C ALA A 103 -11.18 8.40 -3.97
N THR A 104 -9.96 8.58 -3.44
CA THR A 104 -9.60 8.01 -2.14
C THR A 104 -9.89 8.95 -0.97
N VAL A 105 -10.58 8.45 0.04
CA VAL A 105 -10.79 9.21 1.29
C VAL A 105 -9.51 9.19 2.13
N VAL A 106 -9.00 10.36 2.49
CA VAL A 106 -7.84 10.50 3.39
C VAL A 106 -8.32 10.90 4.77
N TYR A 107 -7.85 10.22 5.81
CA TYR A 107 -8.19 10.49 7.21
C TYR A 107 -6.93 10.63 8.09
N ASP A 108 -7.00 11.52 9.08
CA ASP A 108 -5.93 11.84 10.04
C ASP A 108 -6.45 11.61 11.46
N ASP A 109 -5.67 10.92 12.30
CA ASP A 109 -6.00 10.61 13.70
C ASP A 109 -7.45 10.13 13.91
N ALA A 110 -7.93 9.29 12.98
CA ALA A 110 -9.31 8.83 12.97
C ALA A 110 -9.63 7.98 14.21
N SER A 111 -10.71 8.33 14.90
CA SER A 111 -11.25 7.53 15.99
C SER A 111 -11.85 6.21 15.49
N GLU A 112 -12.00 5.22 16.38
CA GLU A 112 -12.66 3.94 16.03
C GLU A 112 -14.08 4.14 15.48
N LEU A 113 -14.83 5.12 16.01
CA LEU A 113 -16.17 5.46 15.54
C LEU A 113 -16.15 5.98 14.09
N GLU A 114 -15.22 6.85 13.75
CA GLU A 114 -15.07 7.37 12.38
C GLU A 114 -14.64 6.26 11.43
N LEU A 115 -13.69 5.41 11.84
CA LEU A 115 -13.25 4.25 11.06
C LEU A 115 -14.39 3.27 10.78
N GLU A 116 -15.28 3.03 11.74
CA GLU A 116 -16.49 2.23 11.55
C GLU A 116 -17.44 2.89 10.53
N GLN A 117 -17.69 4.20 10.65
CA GLN A 117 -18.53 4.95 9.71
C GLN A 117 -17.94 4.93 8.29
N PHE A 118 -16.64 5.12 8.14
CA PHE A 118 -15.96 5.00 6.86
C PHE A 118 -16.12 3.61 6.26
N ALA A 119 -15.95 2.55 7.04
CA ALA A 119 -16.15 1.18 6.55
C ALA A 119 -17.59 0.94 6.09
N HIS A 120 -18.60 1.50 6.77
CA HIS A 120 -19.99 1.41 6.34
C HIS A 120 -20.28 2.09 5.00
N VAL A 121 -19.67 3.26 4.77
CA VAL A 121 -19.86 4.03 3.53
C VAL A 121 -19.04 3.44 2.38
N LEU A 122 -17.75 3.18 2.61
CA LEU A 122 -16.80 2.75 1.60
C LEU A 122 -16.94 1.26 1.24
N LYS A 123 -17.47 0.46 2.17
CA LYS A 123 -17.68 -0.99 2.03
C LYS A 123 -16.41 -1.70 1.54
N PRO A 124 -15.29 -1.64 2.30
CA PRO A 124 -14.06 -2.30 1.91
C PRO A 124 -14.21 -3.82 1.96
N ASP A 125 -13.54 -4.51 1.05
CA ASP A 125 -13.41 -5.97 1.08
C ASP A 125 -12.27 -6.42 2.01
N LEU A 126 -11.35 -5.51 2.33
CA LEU A 126 -10.22 -5.72 3.24
C LEU A 126 -9.95 -4.44 4.04
N VAL A 127 -9.76 -4.58 5.35
CA VAL A 127 -9.19 -3.53 6.19
C VAL A 127 -7.78 -3.93 6.62
N ALA A 128 -6.87 -2.97 6.57
CA ALA A 128 -5.45 -3.18 6.78
C ALA A 128 -4.92 -2.13 7.77
N SER A 129 -4.74 -2.53 9.04
CA SER A 129 -4.49 -1.58 10.16
C SER A 129 -3.68 -2.21 11.30
N GLY A 130 -3.83 -1.73 12.55
CA GLY A 130 -3.14 -2.18 13.75
C GLY A 130 -3.88 -3.26 14.55
N ILE A 131 -3.28 -3.67 15.67
CA ILE A 131 -3.86 -4.70 16.54
C ILE A 131 -5.13 -4.23 17.25
N LYS A 132 -5.23 -2.94 17.55
CA LYS A 132 -6.38 -2.34 18.25
C LYS A 132 -7.63 -2.44 17.36
N GLU A 133 -7.49 -2.20 16.06
CA GLU A 133 -8.58 -2.18 15.09
C GLU A 133 -8.99 -3.58 14.60
N LYS A 134 -8.12 -4.59 14.76
CA LYS A 134 -8.31 -5.94 14.23
C LYS A 134 -9.66 -6.56 14.59
N TYR A 135 -9.99 -6.57 15.89
CA TYR A 135 -11.18 -7.28 16.36
C TYR A 135 -12.47 -6.51 16.08
N LEU A 136 -12.41 -5.19 15.92
CA LEU A 136 -13.54 -4.37 15.49
C LEU A 136 -14.02 -4.84 14.11
N PHE A 137 -13.14 -4.80 13.11
CA PHE A 137 -13.50 -5.14 11.73
C PHE A 137 -13.79 -6.63 11.53
N GLN A 138 -13.11 -7.52 12.26
CA GLN A 138 -13.45 -8.94 12.23
C GLN A 138 -14.86 -9.21 12.77
N LYS A 139 -15.31 -8.51 13.83
CA LYS A 139 -16.69 -8.61 14.33
C LYS A 139 -17.72 -8.05 13.34
N MET A 140 -17.31 -7.10 12.51
CA MET A 140 -18.10 -6.60 11.37
C MET A 140 -18.08 -7.54 10.16
N ALA A 141 -17.43 -8.70 10.26
CA ALA A 141 -17.25 -9.68 9.19
C ALA A 141 -16.47 -9.14 7.97
N ILE A 142 -15.57 -8.17 8.20
CA ILE A 142 -14.67 -7.65 7.17
C ILE A 142 -13.30 -8.32 7.35
N PRO A 143 -12.73 -8.95 6.30
CA PRO A 143 -11.37 -9.46 6.33
C PRO A 143 -10.38 -8.39 6.82
N PHE A 144 -9.44 -8.81 7.67
CA PHE A 144 -8.49 -7.89 8.32
C PHE A 144 -7.07 -8.42 8.24
N ARG A 145 -6.11 -7.52 7.98
CA ARG A 145 -4.66 -7.79 8.03
C ARG A 145 -3.93 -6.74 8.86
N GLN A 146 -3.05 -7.18 9.75
CA GLN A 146 -2.20 -6.25 10.48
C GLN A 146 -1.06 -5.75 9.60
N MET A 147 -1.06 -4.45 9.33
CA MET A 147 -0.02 -3.78 8.54
C MET A 147 1.13 -3.26 9.39
N HIS A 148 1.11 -3.48 10.70
CA HIS A 148 2.24 -3.19 11.60
C HIS A 148 3.12 -4.43 11.82
N SER A 149 2.48 -5.55 12.18
CA SER A 149 3.11 -6.81 12.61
C SER A 149 3.16 -7.89 11.52
N TRP A 150 2.46 -7.70 10.39
CA TRP A 150 2.42 -8.64 9.27
C TRP A 150 1.91 -10.04 9.65
N ASP A 151 0.77 -10.06 10.34
CA ASP A 151 0.20 -11.24 11.04
C ASP A 151 -0.28 -12.39 10.15
#